data_AF-X0U763-F1
#
_entry.id   AF-X0U763-F1
#
_cell.length_a   1.000
_cell.length_b   1.000
_cell.length_c   1.000
_cell.angle_alpha   90.00
_cell.angle_beta   90.00
_cell.angle_gamma   90.00
#
_symmetry.space_group_name_H-M   'P 1'
#
loop_
_entity.id
_entity.type
_entity.pdbx_description
1 polymer ?
#
loop_
_entity_poly.entity_id
_entity_poly.type
_entity_poly.pdbx_seq_one_letter_code
_entity_poly.pdbx_strand_id
1 'polypeptide(L)' 'MSQNEIEESLNLLEKDWDVDPIIRKFVLGKITDVSDYAIKVKDVVFHVPYLNSEKKY' A
#
# COMPACT_ATOMS: atom_id res chain seq x y z
N MET A 1 -13.86 4.40 3.79
CA MET A 1 -13.15 5.09 4.88
C MET A 1 -12.74 6.46 4.37
N SER A 2 -12.84 7.47 5.22
CA SER A 2 -12.29 8.79 4.96
C SER A 2 -10.75 8.73 5.00
N GLN A 3 -10.05 9.63 4.29
CA GLN A 3 -8.58 9.68 4.37
C GLN A 3 -8.09 9.97 5.79
N ASN A 4 -8.86 10.71 6.58
CA ASN A 4 -8.53 11.03 7.96
C ASN A 4 -8.50 9.76 8.84
N GLU A 5 -9.46 8.85 8.68
CA GLU A 5 -9.48 7.58 9.42
C GLU A 5 -8.27 6.69 9.07
N ILE A 6 -7.86 6.70 7.79
CA ILE A 6 -6.70 5.93 7.32
C ILE A 6 -5.41 6.50 7.93
N GLU A 7 -5.25 7.83 7.92
CA GLU A 7 -4.08 8.49 8.50
C GLU A 7 -3.99 8.26 10.02
N GLU A 8 -5.10 8.35 10.75
CA GLU A 8 -5.15 8.06 12.18
C GLU A 8 -4.79 6.60 12.47
N SER A 9 -5.30 5.66 11.67
CA SER A 9 -4.98 4.24 11.80
C SER A 9 -3.49 3.97 11.56
N LEU A 10 -2.87 4.60 10.56
CA LEU A 10 -1.43 4.49 10.31
C LEU A 10 -0.61 5.08 11.45
N ASN A 11 -1.03 6.22 12.02
CA ASN A 11 -0.37 6.83 13.18
C ASN A 11 -0.41 5.93 14.42
N LEU A 12 -1.50 5.18 14.62
CA LEU A 12 -1.59 4.20 15.70
C LEU A 12 -0.67 3.00 15.44
N LEU A 13 -0.63 2.49 14.21
CA LEU A 13 0.22 1.35 13.82
C LEU A 13 1.71 1.67 14.02
N GLU A 14 2.15 2.86 13.64
CA GLU A 14 3.54 3.31 13.75
C GLU A 14 4.07 3.44 15.19
N LYS A 15 3.19 3.38 16.21
CA LYS A 15 3.64 3.37 17.61
C LYS A 15 4.38 2.09 17.96
N ASP A 16 3.97 0.98 17.37
CA ASP A 16 4.47 -0.36 17.70
C ASP A 16 5.18 -1.02 16.50
N TRP A 17 4.99 -0.50 15.29
CA TRP A 17 5.52 -1.06 14.05
C TRP A 17 6.36 -0.05 13.28
N ASP A 18 7.49 -0.50 12.73
CA ASP A 18 8.28 0.30 11.79
C ASP A 18 7.64 0.21 10.39
N VAL A 19 6.81 1.20 10.05
CA VAL A 19 6.12 1.26 8.75
C VAL A 19 7.02 1.98 7.75
N ASP A 20 7.32 1.33 6.64
CA ASP A 20 8.11 1.96 5.57
C ASP A 20 7.42 3.26 5.08
N PRO A 21 8.12 4.41 5.08
CA PRO A 21 7.57 5.68 4.63
C PRO A 21 6.98 5.67 3.21
N ILE A 22 7.49 4.81 2.33
CA ILE A 22 6.97 4.62 0.97
C ILE A 22 5.58 3.98 1.03
N ILE A 23 5.43 2.93 1.85
CA ILE A 23 4.15 2.24 2.05
C ILE A 23 3.14 3.19 2.70
N ARG A 24 3.55 3.98 3.69
CA ARG A 24 2.68 5.02 4.29
C ARG A 24 2.16 5.99 3.23
N LYS A 25 3.04 6.52 2.37
CA LYS A 25 2.65 7.44 1.29
C LYS A 25 1.72 6.79 0.27
N PHE A 26 1.97 5.52 -0.07
CA PHE A 26 1.09 4.75 -0.95
C PHE A 26 -0.31 4.59 -0.36
N VAL A 27 -0.43 4.16 0.91
CA VAL A 27 -1.73 3.98 1.57
C VAL A 27 -2.50 5.30 1.71
N LEU A 28 -1.79 6.41 1.91
CA LEU A 28 -2.38 7.76 1.92
C LEU A 28 -2.74 8.29 0.52
N GLY A 29 -2.49 7.54 -0.56
CA GLY A 29 -2.75 7.94 -1.93
C GLY A 29 -1.83 9.05 -2.46
N LYS A 30 -0.69 9.29 -1.79
CA LYS A 30 0.31 10.29 -2.22
C LYS A 30 1.18 9.78 -3.37
N ILE A 31 1.22 8.47 -3.58
CA ILE A 31 1.88 7.83 -4.73
C ILE A 31 0.79 7.32 -5.66
N THR A 32 0.73 7.89 -6.87
CA THR A 32 -0.27 7.54 -7.89
C THR A 32 0.29 6.68 -9.01
N ASP A 33 1.62 6.62 -9.15
CA ASP A 33 2.33 5.76 -10.10
C ASP A 33 2.43 4.33 -9.56
N VAL A 34 1.28 3.65 -9.62
CA VAL A 34 1.08 2.29 -9.12
C VAL A 34 0.55 1.46 -10.27
N SER A 35 1.01 0.22 -10.38
CA SER A 35 0.49 -0.75 -11.33
C SER A 35 0.02 -2.00 -10.62
N ASP A 36 -0.97 -2.66 -11.20
CA ASP A 36 -1.55 -3.88 -10.65
C ASP A 36 -1.01 -5.09 -11.40
N TYR A 37 -0.50 -6.06 -10.65
CA TYR A 37 -0.12 -7.36 -11.18
C TYR A 37 -1.15 -8.41 -10.74
N ALA A 38 -2.04 -8.77 -11.66
CA ALA A 38 -3.08 -9.76 -11.41
C ALA A 38 -2.54 -11.19 -11.63
N ILE A 39 -2.58 -12.01 -10.58
CA ILE A 39 -2.19 -13.43 -10.63
C ILE A 39 -3.44 -14.29 -10.39
N LYS A 40 -3.78 -15.16 -11.34
CA LYS A 40 -4.86 -16.12 -11.17
C LYS A 40 -4.34 -17.46 -10.65
N VAL A 41 -4.82 -17.90 -9.48
CA VAL A 41 -4.55 -19.22 -8.90
C VAL A 41 -5.88 -19.94 -8.72
N LYS A 42 -6.10 -20.99 -9.52
CA LYS A 42 -7.39 -21.70 -9.62
C LYS A 42 -8.52 -20.70 -9.93
N ASP A 43 -9.48 -20.56 -9.02
CA ASP A 43 -10.66 -19.70 -9.15
C ASP A 43 -10.51 -18.34 -8.46
N VAL A 44 -9.32 -18.05 -7.90
CA VAL A 44 -9.03 -16.80 -7.19
C VAL A 44 -8.08 -15.93 -8.01
N VAL A 45 -8.39 -14.65 -8.14
CA VAL A 45 -7.50 -13.64 -8.74
C VAL A 45 -6.93 -12.77 -7.63
N PHE A 46 -5.61 -12.76 -7.51
CA PHE A 46 -4.87 -11.92 -6.59
C PHE A 46 -4.42 -10.67 -7.31
N HIS A 47 -4.77 -9.50 -6.76
CA HIS A 47 -4.30 -8.21 -7.23
C HIS A 47 -3.11 -7.79 -6.36
N VAL A 48 -1.92 -7.80 -6.94
CA VAL A 48 -0.68 -7.42 -6.25
C VAL A 48 -0.23 -6.06 -6.77
N PRO A 49 -0.54 -4.96 -6.07
CA PRO A 49 -0.08 -3.65 -6.47
C PRO A 49 1.44 -3.52 -6.27
N TYR A 50 2.10 -2.86 -7.22
CA TYR A 50 3.52 -2.53 -7.15
C TYR A 50 3.77 -1.10 -7.60
N LEU A 51 4.83 -0.50 -7.07
CA LEU A 51 5.22 0.88 -7.35
C LEU A 51 6.25 0.88 -8.49
N ASN A 52 5.92 1.45 -9.65
CA ASN A 52 6.80 1.43 -10.82
C ASN A 52 8.13 2.16 -10.57
N SER A 53 8.09 3.18 -9.72
CA SER A 53 9.22 4.02 -9.36
C SER A 53 10.18 3.38 -8.36
N GLU A 54 9.72 2.35 -7.63
CA GLU A 54 10.51 1.69 -6.59
C GLU A 54 11.02 0.35 -7.10
N LYS A 55 12.35 0.25 -7.27
CA LYS A 55 13.03 -1.00 -7.70
C LYS A 55 13.35 -1.95 -6.55
N LYS A 56 12.85 -1.67 -5.35
CA LYS A 56 13.08 -2.50 -4.17
C LYS A 56 12.08 -3.66 -4.16
N TYR A 57 12.61 -4.86 -3.96
CA TYR A 57 11.87 -6.11 -3.77
C TYR A 57 11.83 -6.46 -2.28
#